data_AF-A0A7L5G720-F1
#
_entry.id   AF-A0A7L5G720-F1
#
_cell.length_a   1.000
_cell.length_b   1.000
_cell.length_c   1.000
_cell.angle_alpha   90.00
_cell.angle_beta   90.00
_cell.angle_gamma   90.00
#
_symmetry.space_group_name_H-M   'P 1'
#
loop_
_entity.id
_entity.type
_entity.pdbx_description
1 polymer ?
#
loop_
_entity_poly.entity_id
_entity_poly.type
_entity_poly.pdbx_seq_one_letter_code
_entity_poly.pdbx_strand_id
1 'polypeptide(L)'
;MKYLSILFLFTLLISCKEESSKTLAGDTASEEGITIDTETPMEKDEATASAIYMYLTDIKSFSSTEDGNPIEEFQALAEKSAAQKIDITKENFVDALKTAAHFKHIYITVENHTVIKIEDLTNCQSSKSWATCVPYAYGYIKKGEMLYEEDYANNIIGLPDDQQRTLYLFH
;
A
#
# COMPACT_ATOMS: atom_id res chain seq x y z
N MET A 1 49.38 12.11 5.66
CA MET A 1 48.84 11.23 4.61
C MET A 1 48.48 12.09 3.41
N LYS A 2 48.83 11.61 2.21
CA LYS A 2 49.00 12.39 0.98
C LYS A 2 47.68 12.66 0.24
N TYR A 3 47.65 13.85 -0.33
CA TYR A 3 46.79 14.50 -1.32
C TYR A 3 46.02 13.61 -2.31
N LEU A 4 44.70 13.88 -2.35
CA LEU A 4 43.93 14.37 -3.50
C LEU A 4 44.57 14.20 -4.90
N SER A 5 43.97 13.34 -5.72
CA SER A 5 44.06 13.41 -7.18
C SER A 5 42.67 13.28 -7.80
N ILE A 6 42.23 14.40 -8.35
CA ILE A 6 41.22 14.58 -9.38
C ILE A 6 41.73 13.94 -10.69
N LEU A 7 40.85 13.47 -11.59
CA LEU A 7 40.68 13.95 -12.98
C LEU A 7 40.01 12.92 -13.92
N PHE A 8 38.86 13.35 -14.48
CA PHE A 8 38.32 13.14 -15.85
C PHE A 8 38.03 11.72 -16.36
N LEU A 9 37.15 11.44 -17.33
CA LEU A 9 36.07 12.11 -18.09
C LEU A 9 35.94 11.21 -19.33
N PHE A 10 34.78 10.64 -19.65
CA PHE A 10 34.50 10.26 -21.05
C PHE A 10 32.99 10.12 -21.28
N THR A 11 32.47 11.12 -21.99
CA THR A 11 31.19 11.14 -22.68
C THR A 11 31.22 10.19 -23.86
N LEU A 12 30.16 9.41 -24.07
CA LEU A 12 29.76 8.94 -25.40
C LEU A 12 28.24 9.07 -25.55
N LEU A 13 27.85 10.06 -26.34
CA LEU A 13 26.55 10.19 -26.97
C LEU A 13 26.44 9.12 -28.06
N ILE A 14 25.37 8.33 -28.06
CA ILE A 14 24.91 7.62 -29.26
C ILE A 14 23.46 8.01 -29.51
N SER A 15 23.26 8.49 -30.73
CA SER A 15 22.07 9.06 -31.35
C SER A 15 21.54 8.07 -32.39
N CYS A 16 20.22 7.85 -32.42
CA CYS A 16 19.37 7.48 -33.57
C CYS A 16 17.95 7.96 -33.16
N LYS A 17 17.18 8.87 -33.79
CA LYS A 17 16.94 9.28 -35.19
C LYS A 17 16.48 8.07 -36.03
N GLU A 18 15.31 7.99 -36.67
CA GLU A 18 14.41 8.96 -37.32
C GLU A 18 13.00 8.33 -37.57
N GLU A 19 11.95 9.18 -37.63
CA GLU A 19 10.81 9.22 -38.59
C GLU A 19 9.93 7.97 -38.90
N SER A 20 8.67 8.03 -39.37
CA SER A 20 7.64 9.02 -39.71
C SER A 20 6.44 8.20 -40.24
N SER A 21 5.18 8.63 -40.03
CA SER A 21 4.14 8.72 -41.08
C SER A 21 2.70 8.82 -40.51
N LYS A 22 2.13 10.03 -40.67
CA LYS A 22 0.78 10.38 -41.20
C LYS A 22 -0.03 9.23 -41.85
N THR A 23 -1.38 9.18 -41.96
CA THR A 23 -2.51 10.11 -41.75
C THR A 23 -3.83 9.42 -42.19
N LEU A 24 -4.95 9.73 -41.49
CA LEU A 24 -6.39 9.84 -41.86
C LEU A 24 -7.20 8.78 -42.64
N ALA A 25 -8.30 8.38 -41.99
CA ALA A 25 -9.73 8.53 -42.35
C ALA A 25 -10.38 7.79 -43.53
N GLY A 26 -11.57 7.25 -43.26
CA GLY A 26 -12.58 6.85 -44.24
C GLY A 26 -13.81 6.19 -43.60
N ASP A 27 -14.91 6.95 -43.54
CA ASP A 27 -16.24 6.64 -43.01
C ASP A 27 -16.94 5.42 -43.66
N THR A 28 -17.91 4.80 -42.96
CA THR A 28 -19.38 4.96 -43.20
C THR A 28 -20.21 3.90 -42.47
N ALA A 29 -21.34 4.36 -41.93
CA ALA A 29 -22.38 3.74 -41.11
C ALA A 29 -23.07 2.45 -41.64
N SER A 30 -23.62 1.62 -40.73
CA SER A 30 -25.07 1.50 -40.50
C SER A 30 -25.41 0.52 -39.36
N GLU A 31 -26.24 1.02 -38.44
CA GLU A 31 -27.38 0.42 -37.75
C GLU A 31 -27.33 -0.87 -36.91
N GLU A 32 -27.96 -0.68 -35.73
CA GLU A 32 -28.75 -1.60 -34.92
C GLU A 32 -28.06 -2.66 -34.04
N GLY A 33 -28.19 -2.41 -32.72
CA GLY A 33 -27.88 -3.38 -31.67
C GLY A 33 -27.67 -2.72 -30.31
N ILE A 34 -28.69 -2.03 -29.79
CA ILE A 34 -28.73 -1.68 -28.35
C ILE A 34 -29.03 -2.98 -27.61
N THR A 35 -28.00 -3.68 -27.14
CA THR A 35 -28.12 -4.60 -26.01
C THR A 35 -27.61 -3.87 -24.77
N ILE A 36 -28.59 -3.41 -23.99
CA ILE A 36 -28.37 -3.00 -22.61
C ILE A 36 -28.14 -4.31 -21.85
N ASP A 37 -26.89 -4.76 -21.78
CA ASP A 37 -26.48 -5.74 -20.79
C ASP A 37 -26.31 -4.97 -19.47
N THR A 38 -27.45 -4.80 -18.80
CA THR A 38 -27.49 -4.54 -17.36
C THR A 38 -27.01 -5.81 -16.67
N GLU A 39 -25.69 -6.00 -16.63
CA GLU A 39 -25.09 -6.81 -15.59
C GLU A 39 -24.95 -5.93 -14.37
N THR A 40 -25.98 -5.98 -13.52
CA THR A 40 -25.93 -5.52 -12.14
C THR A 40 -24.83 -6.29 -11.39
N PRO A 41 -23.73 -5.66 -10.92
CA PRO A 41 -22.82 -6.23 -9.95
C PRO A 41 -23.12 -5.57 -8.59
N MET A 42 -24.30 -5.84 -8.01
CA MET A 42 -24.65 -5.32 -6.68
C MET A 42 -24.42 -6.33 -5.55
N GLU A 43 -24.25 -7.62 -5.85
CA GLU A 43 -24.15 -8.66 -4.80
C GLU A 43 -22.71 -8.84 -4.26
N LYS A 44 -21.69 -8.50 -5.06
CA LYS A 44 -20.28 -8.74 -4.71
C LYS A 44 -19.70 -7.70 -3.75
N ASP A 45 -20.19 -6.46 -3.83
CA ASP A 45 -19.68 -5.34 -3.01
C ASP A 45 -20.17 -5.42 -1.55
N GLU A 46 -21.40 -5.87 -1.32
CA GLU A 46 -21.95 -5.99 0.04
C GLU A 46 -21.26 -7.12 0.83
N ALA A 47 -21.00 -8.27 0.18
CA ALA A 47 -20.29 -9.40 0.80
C ALA A 47 -18.83 -9.04 1.16
N THR A 48 -18.14 -8.28 0.28
CA THR A 48 -16.77 -7.83 0.53
C THR A 48 -16.72 -6.81 1.67
N ALA A 49 -17.67 -5.86 1.71
CA ALA A 49 -17.79 -4.88 2.79
C ALA A 49 -18.05 -5.56 4.14
N SER A 50 -18.91 -6.57 4.18
CA SER A 50 -19.16 -7.36 5.39
C SER A 50 -17.92 -8.13 5.86
N ALA A 51 -17.15 -8.70 4.94
CA ALA A 51 -15.97 -9.50 5.28
C ALA A 51 -14.84 -8.64 5.87
N ILE A 52 -14.53 -7.49 5.26
CA ILE A 52 -13.44 -6.65 5.77
C ILE A 52 -13.79 -5.95 7.09
N TYR A 53 -15.07 -5.71 7.35
CA TYR A 53 -15.53 -5.03 8.55
C TYR A 53 -15.06 -5.70 9.84
N MET A 54 -14.93 -7.02 9.87
CA MET A 54 -14.38 -7.75 11.01
C MET A 54 -12.95 -7.32 11.33
N TYR A 55 -12.09 -7.19 10.32
CA TYR A 55 -10.72 -6.71 10.49
C TYR A 55 -10.66 -5.24 10.90
N LEU A 56 -11.50 -4.39 10.30
CA LEU A 56 -11.49 -2.93 10.56
C LEU A 56 -11.90 -2.58 11.98
N THR A 57 -12.76 -3.40 12.60
CA THR A 57 -13.32 -3.15 13.92
C THR A 57 -12.53 -3.82 15.04
N ASP A 58 -11.97 -5.00 14.81
CA ASP A 58 -11.22 -5.74 15.82
C ASP A 58 -9.91 -6.30 15.26
N ILE A 59 -8.77 -5.75 15.72
CA ILE A 59 -7.45 -6.26 15.34
C ILE A 59 -7.24 -7.72 15.76
N LYS A 60 -7.96 -8.22 16.77
CA LYS A 60 -7.83 -9.61 17.22
C LYS A 60 -8.35 -10.62 16.20
N SER A 61 -9.07 -10.19 15.17
CA SER A 61 -9.47 -11.07 14.07
C SER A 61 -8.26 -11.68 13.31
N PHE A 62 -7.06 -11.12 13.45
CA PHE A 62 -5.82 -11.66 12.89
C PHE A 62 -5.18 -12.77 13.75
N SER A 63 -5.77 -13.20 14.88
CA SER A 63 -5.08 -14.06 15.85
C SER A 63 -4.86 -15.52 15.44
N SER A 64 -5.51 -15.99 14.39
CA SER A 64 -5.49 -17.41 13.99
C SER A 64 -4.96 -17.61 12.57
N THR A 65 -4.24 -18.70 12.38
CA THR A 65 -3.83 -19.21 11.06
C THR A 65 -4.53 -20.51 10.67
N GLU A 66 -5.54 -20.95 11.42
CA GLU A 66 -6.24 -22.23 11.17
C GLU A 66 -6.80 -22.32 9.74
N ASP A 67 -7.30 -21.20 9.21
CA ASP A 67 -7.89 -21.10 7.88
C ASP A 67 -6.93 -20.48 6.83
N GLY A 68 -5.63 -20.33 7.16
CA GLY A 68 -4.62 -19.81 6.25
C GLY A 68 -3.89 -18.57 6.78
N ASN A 69 -3.57 -17.62 5.90
CA ASN A 69 -2.90 -16.38 6.28
C ASN A 69 -3.91 -15.22 6.37
N PRO A 70 -4.34 -14.82 7.58
CA PRO A 70 -5.32 -13.74 7.74
C PRO A 70 -4.80 -12.38 7.21
N ILE A 71 -3.47 -12.19 7.13
CA ILE A 71 -2.88 -10.97 6.55
C ILE A 71 -3.10 -10.94 5.03
N GLU A 72 -2.92 -12.07 4.34
CA GLU A 72 -3.17 -12.16 2.89
C GLU A 72 -4.65 -12.02 2.56
N GLU A 73 -5.51 -12.61 3.39
CA GLU A 73 -6.96 -12.45 3.26
C GLU A 73 -7.38 -10.99 3.41
N PHE A 74 -6.91 -10.33 4.48
CA PHE A 74 -7.13 -8.89 4.68
C PHE A 74 -6.63 -8.09 3.48
N GLN A 75 -5.43 -8.37 2.96
CA GLN A 75 -4.91 -7.67 1.78
C GLN A 75 -5.81 -7.86 0.56
N ALA A 76 -6.25 -9.09 0.29
CA ALA A 76 -7.15 -9.36 -0.84
C ALA A 76 -8.51 -8.64 -0.72
N LEU A 77 -8.99 -8.40 0.50
CA LEU A 77 -10.17 -7.59 0.78
C LEU A 77 -9.86 -6.08 0.67
N ALA A 78 -8.74 -5.65 1.23
CA ALA A 78 -8.30 -4.25 1.26
C ALA A 78 -8.02 -3.72 -0.15
N GLU A 79 -7.45 -4.52 -1.04
CA GLU A 79 -7.25 -4.18 -2.46
C GLU A 79 -8.57 -3.82 -3.19
N LYS A 80 -9.70 -4.32 -2.71
CA LYS A 80 -11.02 -4.08 -3.30
C LYS A 80 -11.80 -2.95 -2.62
N SER A 81 -11.48 -2.65 -1.36
CA SER A 81 -12.35 -1.85 -0.48
C SER A 81 -11.65 -0.68 0.21
N ALA A 82 -10.33 -0.63 0.21
CA ALA A 82 -9.60 0.51 0.71
C ALA A 82 -9.92 1.73 -0.16
N ALA A 83 -10.23 2.85 0.49
CA ALA A 83 -10.44 4.11 -0.20
C ALA A 83 -9.12 4.61 -0.81
N GLN A 84 -8.00 4.30 -0.16
CA GLN A 84 -6.68 4.58 -0.70
C GLN A 84 -5.65 3.54 -0.25
N LYS A 85 -4.69 3.27 -1.14
CA LYS A 85 -3.53 2.43 -0.92
C LYS A 85 -2.26 3.21 -1.24
N ILE A 86 -1.26 3.15 -0.36
CA ILE A 86 0.02 3.85 -0.54
C ILE A 86 1.15 2.89 -0.18
N ASP A 87 2.03 2.59 -1.13
CA ASP A 87 3.29 1.91 -0.80
C ASP A 87 4.22 2.92 -0.10
N ILE A 88 4.57 2.63 1.15
CA ILE A 88 5.34 3.54 2.02
C ILE A 88 6.84 3.29 1.90
N THR A 89 7.58 4.37 1.68
CA THR A 89 9.04 4.41 1.71
C THR A 89 9.47 5.50 2.69
N LYS A 90 10.77 5.56 3.01
CA LYS A 90 11.29 6.64 3.88
C LYS A 90 10.94 8.04 3.34
N GLU A 91 10.98 8.20 2.03
CA GLU A 91 10.81 9.47 1.33
C GLU A 91 9.37 9.97 1.39
N ASN A 92 8.39 9.06 1.36
CA ASN A 92 6.98 9.43 1.28
C ASN A 92 6.20 9.24 2.59
N PHE A 93 6.79 8.61 3.62
CA PHE A 93 6.03 8.20 4.81
C PHE A 93 5.42 9.39 5.56
N VAL A 94 6.10 10.54 5.58
CA VAL A 94 5.56 11.79 6.15
C VAL A 94 4.24 12.19 5.48
N ASP A 95 4.17 12.15 4.16
CA ASP A 95 2.99 12.58 3.41
C ASP A 95 1.90 11.49 3.40
N ALA A 96 2.30 10.23 3.46
CA ALA A 96 1.39 9.12 3.68
C ALA A 96 0.66 9.24 5.03
N LEU A 97 1.37 9.59 6.12
CA LEU A 97 0.76 9.82 7.43
C LEU A 97 -0.16 11.05 7.46
N LYS A 98 0.20 12.14 6.76
CA LYS A 98 -0.70 13.30 6.60
C LYS A 98 -1.99 12.91 5.89
N THR A 99 -1.88 12.08 4.84
CA THR A 99 -3.04 11.55 4.12
C THR A 99 -3.90 10.69 5.03
N ALA A 100 -3.26 9.81 5.81
CA ALA A 100 -3.94 8.92 6.75
C ALA A 100 -4.77 9.65 7.81
N ALA A 101 -4.41 10.89 8.17
CA ALA A 101 -5.15 11.70 9.15
C ALA A 101 -6.59 12.04 8.73
N HIS A 102 -6.94 11.81 7.47
CA HIS A 102 -8.28 12.01 6.93
C HIS A 102 -9.13 10.73 6.89
N PHE A 103 -8.62 9.63 7.42
CA PHE A 103 -9.26 8.32 7.39
C PHE A 103 -9.47 7.80 8.81
N LYS A 104 -10.50 6.98 8.97
CA LYS A 104 -10.91 6.43 10.27
C LYS A 104 -10.12 5.18 10.63
N HIS A 105 -9.84 4.36 9.63
CA HIS A 105 -9.13 3.10 9.80
C HIS A 105 -7.82 3.15 9.00
N ILE A 106 -6.70 3.00 9.71
CA ILE A 106 -5.35 3.14 9.17
C ILE A 106 -4.61 1.84 9.45
N TYR A 107 -4.24 1.11 8.39
CA TYR A 107 -3.51 -0.15 8.49
C TYR A 107 -2.22 -0.10 7.68
N ILE A 108 -1.15 -0.69 8.20
CA ILE A 108 0.08 -0.92 7.44
C ILE A 108 0.35 -2.42 7.42
N THR A 109 0.62 -2.97 6.24
CA THR A 109 1.16 -4.33 6.11
C THR A 109 2.61 -4.29 5.67
N VAL A 110 3.42 -5.25 6.15
CA VAL A 110 4.75 -5.54 5.59
C VAL A 110 4.67 -6.91 4.95
N GLU A 111 4.81 -6.93 3.62
CA GLU A 111 4.57 -8.11 2.79
C GLU A 111 3.30 -8.85 3.28
N ASN A 112 3.35 -10.17 3.43
CA ASN A 112 2.25 -10.98 3.95
C ASN A 112 2.45 -11.43 5.41
N HIS A 113 3.41 -10.84 6.13
CA HIS A 113 3.85 -11.35 7.43
C HIS A 113 3.65 -10.39 8.60
N THR A 114 3.37 -9.11 8.36
CA THR A 114 3.09 -8.14 9.42
C THR A 114 1.87 -7.31 9.03
N VAL A 115 0.98 -7.06 10.00
CA VAL A 115 -0.11 -6.08 9.89
C VAL A 115 -0.17 -5.28 11.18
N ILE A 116 -0.34 -3.97 11.08
CA ILE A 116 -0.56 -3.09 12.21
C ILE A 116 -1.72 -2.15 11.94
N LYS A 117 -2.42 -1.76 13.00
CA LYS A 117 -3.43 -0.70 13.02
C LYS A 117 -2.89 0.48 13.82
N ILE A 118 -3.18 1.68 13.33
CA ILE A 118 -2.89 2.95 14.00
C ILE A 118 -4.22 3.62 14.35
N GLU A 119 -4.42 3.99 15.61
CA GLU A 119 -5.61 4.72 16.06
C GLU A 119 -5.37 6.19 16.35
N ASP A 120 -4.14 6.55 16.71
CA ASP A 120 -3.77 7.91 17.07
C ASP A 120 -2.43 8.28 16.43
N LEU A 121 -2.50 9.11 15.40
CA LEU A 121 -1.31 9.64 14.72
C LEU A 121 -0.50 10.62 15.58
N THR A 122 -1.09 11.14 16.66
CA THR A 122 -0.44 12.12 17.56
C THR A 122 0.35 11.46 18.67
N ASN A 123 -0.04 10.25 19.09
CA ASN A 123 0.78 9.40 19.97
C ASN A 123 1.90 8.75 19.14
N CYS A 124 3.02 9.46 18.99
CA CYS A 124 4.10 9.04 18.10
C CYS A 124 5.49 9.24 18.72
N GLN A 125 6.47 8.49 18.21
CA GLN A 125 7.88 8.59 18.59
C GLN A 125 8.74 9.04 17.39
N SER A 126 9.65 9.98 17.63
CA SER A 126 10.63 10.39 16.61
C SER A 126 11.52 9.22 16.18
N SER A 127 11.46 8.86 14.90
CA SER A 127 12.31 7.84 14.29
C SER A 127 13.34 8.48 13.36
N LYS A 128 14.63 8.26 13.64
CA LYS A 128 15.71 8.71 12.76
C LYS A 128 15.71 7.96 11.42
N SER A 129 15.38 6.67 11.45
CA SER A 129 15.39 5.81 10.26
C SER A 129 14.30 6.20 9.28
N TRP A 130 13.08 6.43 9.78
CA TRP A 130 11.93 6.89 9.00
C TRP A 130 11.88 8.41 8.80
N ALA A 131 12.80 9.15 9.42
CA ALA A 131 12.90 10.62 9.35
C ALA A 131 11.61 11.38 9.70
N THR A 132 10.77 10.80 10.56
CA THR A 132 9.49 11.37 10.98
C THR A 132 9.09 10.89 12.37
N CYS A 133 8.04 11.48 12.93
CA CYS A 133 7.34 10.90 14.08
C CYS A 133 6.51 9.70 13.60
N VAL A 134 6.73 8.54 14.21
CA VAL A 134 6.09 7.28 13.83
C VAL A 134 5.05 6.91 14.91
N PRO A 135 3.77 6.74 14.56
CA PRO A 135 2.69 6.49 15.51
C PRO A 135 2.85 5.21 16.31
N TYR A 136 2.26 5.18 17.51
CA TYR A 136 2.01 3.96 18.25
C TYR A 136 1.01 3.09 17.49
N ALA A 137 1.26 1.80 17.48
CA ALA A 137 0.49 0.85 16.72
C ALA A 137 0.39 -0.47 17.45
N TYR A 138 -0.58 -1.26 17.04
CA TYR A 138 -0.78 -2.60 17.55
C TYR A 138 -1.17 -3.51 16.40
N GLY A 139 -0.83 -4.79 16.48
CA GLY A 139 -0.96 -5.66 15.33
C GLY A 139 -0.38 -7.03 15.54
N TYR A 140 -0.10 -7.70 14.43
CA TYR A 140 0.37 -9.07 14.42
C TYR A 140 1.55 -9.27 13.48
N ILE A 141 2.47 -10.15 13.91
CA ILE A 141 3.56 -10.67 13.09
C ILE A 141 3.41 -12.19 12.97
N LYS A 142 3.38 -12.71 11.75
CA LYS A 142 3.35 -14.14 11.45
C LYS A 142 4.75 -14.72 11.53
N LYS A 143 5.02 -15.55 12.55
CA LYS A 143 6.28 -16.31 12.72
C LYS A 143 5.99 -17.79 12.94
N GLY A 144 5.12 -18.34 12.10
CA GLY A 144 4.49 -19.66 12.27
C GLY A 144 3.09 -19.48 12.85
N GLU A 145 3.03 -19.04 14.11
CA GLU A 145 1.81 -18.53 14.74
C GLU A 145 1.69 -17.00 14.60
N MET A 146 0.53 -16.45 14.93
CA MET A 146 0.26 -15.01 14.93
C MET A 146 0.67 -14.42 16.28
N LEU A 147 1.75 -13.63 16.28
CA LEU A 147 2.25 -12.97 17.48
C LEU A 147 1.68 -11.56 17.56
N TYR A 148 0.93 -11.29 18.62
CA TYR A 148 0.40 -9.95 18.88
C TYR A 148 1.49 -9.03 19.44
N GLU A 149 1.60 -7.82 18.90
CA GLU A 149 2.60 -6.81 19.29
C GLU A 149 1.93 -5.44 19.44
N GLU A 150 2.39 -4.64 20.40
CA GLU A 150 2.00 -3.24 20.59
C GLU A 150 3.23 -2.38 20.88
N ASP A 151 3.58 -1.47 19.97
CA ASP A 151 4.73 -0.59 20.08
C ASP A 151 4.62 0.55 19.04
N TYR A 152 5.56 1.48 19.01
CA TYR A 152 5.70 2.41 17.89
C TYR A 152 5.93 1.65 16.59
N ALA A 153 5.21 2.04 15.53
CA ALA A 153 5.11 1.26 14.31
C ALA A 153 6.47 0.88 13.71
N ASN A 154 7.50 1.74 13.81
CA ASN A 154 8.85 1.45 13.32
C ASN A 154 9.53 0.26 14.03
N ASN A 155 9.12 -0.10 15.24
CA ASN A 155 9.64 -1.26 15.95
C ASN A 155 8.97 -2.56 15.47
N ILE A 156 7.77 -2.46 14.88
CA ILE A 156 7.00 -3.60 14.37
C ILE A 156 7.22 -3.80 12.86
N ILE A 157 7.18 -2.72 12.07
CA ILE A 157 7.33 -2.76 10.59
C ILE A 157 8.80 -2.69 10.14
N GLY A 158 9.73 -2.53 11.09
CA GLY A 158 11.16 -2.48 10.83
C GLY A 158 11.68 -1.14 10.29
N LEU A 159 12.89 -1.20 9.75
CA LEU A 159 13.57 -0.07 9.13
C LEU A 159 13.11 0.09 7.67
N PRO A 160 13.22 1.28 7.06
CA PRO A 160 13.06 1.41 5.61
C PRO A 160 14.12 0.58 4.90
N ASP A 161 13.68 -0.34 4.05
CA ASP A 161 14.48 -1.23 3.22
C ASP A 161 13.67 -1.64 1.98
N ASP A 162 14.11 -2.68 1.27
CA ASP A 162 13.48 -3.14 0.03
C ASP A 162 12.20 -3.97 0.24
N GLN A 163 11.76 -4.21 1.49
CA GLN A 163 10.49 -4.89 1.75
C GLN A 163 9.31 -4.00 1.39
N GLN A 164 8.29 -4.60 0.76
CA GLN A 164 7.06 -3.90 0.45
C GLN A 164 6.28 -3.60 1.73
N ARG A 165 6.01 -2.32 1.96
CA ARG A 165 5.17 -1.83 3.05
C ARG A 165 4.03 -1.04 2.44
N THR A 166 2.80 -1.41 2.77
CA THR A 166 1.62 -0.83 2.15
C THR A 166 0.68 -0.31 3.22
N LEU A 167 0.35 0.97 3.12
CA LEU A 167 -0.64 1.66 3.93
C LEU A 167 -2.01 1.57 3.26
N TYR A 168 -2.98 0.97 3.95
CA TYR A 168 -4.39 0.90 3.55
C TYR A 168 -5.22 1.84 4.41
N LEU A 169 -6.07 2.63 3.76
CA LEU A 169 -6.87 3.68 4.37
C LEU A 169 -8.36 3.46 4.07
N PHE A 170 -9.19 3.50 5.11
CA PHE A 170 -10.65 3.32 5.01
C PHE A 170 -11.41 4.42 5.77
N HIS A 171 -12.60 4.76 5.24
CA HIS A 171 -13.52 5.73 5.85
C HIS A 171 -14.28 5.15 7.05
#